data_AF-X1KHM3-F1
#
_entry.id   AF-X1KHM3-F1
#
_cell.length_a   1.000
_cell.length_b   1.000
_cell.length_c   1.000
_cell.angle_alpha   90.00
_cell.angle_beta   90.00
_cell.angle_gamma   90.00
#
_symmetry.space_group_name_H-M   'P 1'
#
loop_
_entity.id
_entity.type
_entity.pdbx_description
1 polymer ?
#
loop_
_entity_poly.entity_id
_entity_poly.type
_entity_poly.pdbx_seq_one_letter_code
_entity_poly.pdbx_strand_id
1 'polypeptide(L)' 'MIIKKYKNRKYYSMDKSKFVDLDFIIGLIKRKEEFIVFDNGNNDITIPVILKLLRKELKKKDV' A
#
# COMPACT_ATOMS: atom_id res chain seq x y z
N MET A 1 1.53 -10.97 -3.21
CA MET A 1 2.43 -10.42 -2.17
C MET A 1 1.65 -9.96 -0.94
N ILE A 2 2.19 -10.18 0.27
CA ILE A 2 1.59 -9.72 1.53
C ILE A 2 2.34 -8.48 2.04
N ILE A 3 1.59 -7.43 2.36
CA ILE A 3 2.10 -6.20 2.96
C ILE A 3 1.44 -5.98 4.33
N LYS A 4 2.24 -5.79 5.39
CA LYS A 4 1.74 -5.38 6.71
C LYS A 4 1.83 -3.87 6.89
N LYS A 5 0.73 -3.25 7.31
CA LYS A 5 0.68 -1.84 7.70
C LYS A 5 0.74 -1.71 9.22
N TYR A 6 1.80 -1.10 9.71
CA TYR A 6 2.00 -0.83 11.13
C TYR A 6 1.42 0.54 11.54
N LYS A 7 1.13 0.68 12.85
CA LYS A 7 0.56 1.90 13.45
C LYS A 7 1.34 3.18 13.14
N ASN A 8 2.66 3.09 13.01
CA ASN A 8 3.56 4.21 12.64
C ASN A 8 3.54 4.56 11.13
N ARG A 9 2.49 4.19 10.40
CA ARG A 9 2.31 4.39 8.96
C ARG A 9 3.35 3.68 8.07
N LYS A 10 4.22 2.84 8.63
CA LYS A 10 5.16 2.03 7.85
C LYS A 10 4.46 0.84 7.21
N TYR A 11 4.85 0.51 5.99
CA TYR A 11 4.45 -0.72 5.31
C TYR A 11 5.64 -1.67 5.26
N TYR A 12 5.40 -2.95 5.44
CA TYR A 12 6.41 -3.99 5.38
C TYR A 12 5.98 -5.06 4.40
N SER A 13 6.78 -5.29 3.37
CA SER A 13 6.56 -6.41 2.45
C SER A 13 7.12 -7.67 3.09
N MET A 14 6.27 -8.67 3.31
CA MET A 14 6.69 -9.98 3.82
C MET A 14 7.58 -10.69 2.79
N ASP A 15 7.17 -10.65 1.52
CA ASP A 15 7.86 -11.27 0.39
C ASP A 15 9.28 -10.70 0.16
N LYS A 16 9.48 -9.39 0.35
CA LYS A 16 10.79 -8.73 0.20
C LYS A 16 11.54 -8.55 1.53
N SER A 17 10.93 -8.95 2.63
CA SER A 17 11.44 -8.81 4.00
C SER A 17 11.98 -7.41 4.33
N LYS A 18 11.30 -6.36 3.86
CA LYS A 18 11.74 -4.97 4.06
C LYS A 18 10.57 -3.99 4.20
N PHE A 19 10.87 -2.86 4.83
CA PHE A 19 9.95 -1.73 4.82
C PHE A 19 9.86 -1.13 3.40
N VAL A 20 8.65 -0.75 3.02
CA VAL A 20 8.31 -0.16 1.72
C VAL A 20 7.46 1.08 1.95
N ASP A 21 7.46 1.97 0.97
CA ASP A 21 6.66 3.18 0.98
C ASP A 21 5.41 3.04 0.09
N LEU A 22 4.67 4.14 -0.04
CA LEU A 22 3.49 4.21 -0.90
C LEU A 22 3.84 4.12 -2.39
N ASP A 23 5.02 4.58 -2.80
CA ASP A 23 5.44 4.58 -4.20
C ASP A 23 5.76 3.16 -4.68
N PHE A 24 6.31 2.32 -3.80
CA PHE A 24 6.43 0.88 -4.02
C PHE A 24 5.06 0.25 -4.30
N ILE A 25 4.05 0.56 -3.46
CA ILE A 25 2.68 0.01 -3.63
C ILE A 25 2.06 0.51 -4.95
N ILE A 26 2.23 1.78 -5.29
CA ILE A 26 1.81 2.33 -6.59
C ILE A 26 2.47 1.56 -7.74
N GLY A 27 3.77 1.22 -7.60
CA GLY A 27 4.49 0.42 -8.56
C GLY A 27 3.86 -0.95 -8.81
N LEU A 28 3.39 -1.63 -7.77
CA LEU A 28 2.69 -2.92 -7.90
C LEU A 28 1.40 -2.77 -8.70
N ILE A 29 0.60 -1.75 -8.38
CA ILE A 29 -0.65 -1.45 -9.08
C ILE A 29 -0.38 -1.21 -10.57
N LYS A 30 0.62 -0.37 -10.89
CA LYS A 30 1.00 -0.05 -12.28
C LYS A 30 1.48 -1.27 -13.06
N ARG A 31 2.17 -2.20 -12.39
CA ARG A 31 2.65 -3.46 -12.98
C ARG A 31 1.60 -4.57 -12.96
N LYS A 32 0.38 -4.30 -12.45
CA LYS A 32 -0.70 -5.28 -12.28
C LYS A 32 -0.28 -6.49 -11.44
N GLU A 33 0.61 -6.27 -10.48
CA GLU A 33 1.02 -7.30 -9.52
C GLU A 33 -0.03 -7.46 -8.43
N GLU A 34 -0.35 -8.70 -8.06
CA GLU A 34 -1.30 -9.00 -7.00
C GLU A 34 -0.68 -8.78 -5.61
N PHE A 35 -1.39 -8.04 -4.77
CA PHE A 35 -1.00 -7.83 -3.37
C PHE A 35 -2.21 -7.68 -2.46
N ILE A 36 -1.99 -7.99 -1.18
CA ILE A 36 -2.96 -7.79 -0.10
C ILE A 36 -2.26 -6.99 1.00
N VAL A 37 -2.98 -6.03 1.59
CA VAL A 37 -2.50 -5.24 2.73
C VAL A 37 -3.29 -5.60 3.97
N PHE A 38 -2.59 -6.08 5.01
CA PHE A 38 -3.16 -6.32 6.33
C PHE A 38 -2.74 -5.24 7.32
N ASP A 39 -3.63 -4.89 8.26
CA ASP A 39 -3.26 -4.08 9.41
C ASP A 39 -2.73 -4.94 10.58
N ASN A 40 -2.42 -4.30 11.72
CA ASN A 40 -1.95 -5.00 12.92
C ASN A 40 -2.99 -5.95 13.53
N GLY A 41 -4.28 -5.79 13.21
CA GLY A 41 -5.36 -6.69 13.62
C GLY A 41 -5.62 -7.82 12.62
N ASN A 42 -4.76 -7.99 11.60
CA ASN A 42 -4.94 -8.91 10.48
C ASN A 42 -6.22 -8.64 9.65
N ASN A 43 -6.73 -7.41 9.66
CA ASN A 43 -7.84 -7.02 8.79
C ASN A 43 -7.31 -6.68 7.40
N ASP A 44 -7.98 -7.17 6.35
CA ASP A 44 -7.70 -6.75 4.99
C ASP A 44 -8.13 -5.28 4.81
N ILE A 45 -7.15 -4.44 4.52
CA ILE A 45 -7.31 -3.00 4.31
C ILE A 45 -6.83 -2.58 2.92
N THR A 46 -6.74 -3.51 1.97
CA THR A 46 -6.25 -3.29 0.61
C THR A 46 -7.05 -2.18 -0.08
N ILE A 47 -8.38 -2.28 -0.08
CA ILE A 47 -9.27 -1.29 -0.68
C ILE A 47 -9.09 0.12 -0.04
N PRO A 48 -9.15 0.28 1.30
CA PRO A 48 -8.85 1.56 1.95
C PRO A 48 -7.50 2.17 1.56
N VAL A 49 -6.44 1.35 1.43
CA VAL A 49 -5.11 1.82 1.05
C VAL A 49 -5.09 2.28 -0.41
N ILE A 50 -5.70 1.53 -1.32
CA ILE A 50 -5.82 1.91 -2.74
C ILE A 50 -6.62 3.21 -2.89
N LEU A 51 -7.76 3.35 -2.20
CA LEU A 51 -8.56 4.58 -2.23
C LEU A 51 -7.76 5.80 -1.73
N LYS A 52 -6.96 5.63 -0.68
CA LYS A 52 -6.07 6.68 -0.17
C LYS A 52 -5.02 7.08 -1.20
N LEU A 53 -4.41 6.10 -1.88
CA LEU A 53 -3.43 6.34 -2.94
C LEU A 53 -4.06 7.08 -4.11
N LEU A 54 -5.22 6.63 -4.59
CA LEU A 54 -5.96 7.27 -5.68
C LEU A 54 -6.29 8.74 -5.36
N ARG A 55 -6.81 9.02 -4.16
CA ARG A 55 -7.08 10.40 -3.71
C ARG A 55 -5.82 11.27 -3.68
N LYS A 56 -4.67 10.70 -3.29
CA LYS A 56 -3.39 11.42 -3.27
C LYS A 56 -2.92 11.75 -4.69
N GLU A 57 -3.08 10.83 -5.63
CA GLU A 57 -2.70 11.02 -7.03
C GLU A 57 -3.61 12.00 -7.76
N LEU A 58 -4.92 11.99 -7.49
CA LEU A 58 -5.86 12.99 -8.02
C LEU A 58 -5.48 14.40 -7.55
N LYS A 59 -5.25 14.59 -6.24
CA LYS A 59 -4.85 15.89 -5.69
C LYS A 59 -3.54 16.44 -6.25
N LYS A 60 -2.60 15.58 -6.67
CA LYS A 60 -1.34 16.02 -7.29
C LYS A 60 -1.53 16.56 -8.71
N LYS A 61 -2.59 16.15 -9.41
CA LYS A 61 -2.87 16.59 -10.78
C LYS A 61 -3.60 17.93 -10.85
N ASP A 62 -4.23 18.33 -9.75
CA ASP A 62 -4.96 19.61 -9.62
C ASP A 62 -4.05 20.77 -9.17
N VAL A 63 -2.73 20.58 -9.17
CA VAL A 63 -1.68 21.57 -8.81
C VAL A 63 -0.70 21.66 -9.97
#